data_AF-A0A086A7J2-F1
#
_entry.id   AF-A0A086A7J2-F1
#
_cell.length_a   1.000
_cell.length_b   1.000
_cell.length_c   1.000
_cell.angle_alpha   90.00
_cell.angle_beta   90.00
_cell.angle_gamma   90.00
#
_symmetry.space_group_name_H-M   'P 1'
#
loop_
_entity.id
_entity.type
_entity.pdbx_description
1 polymer ?
#
loop_
_entity_poly.entity_id
_entity_poly.type
_entity_poly.pdbx_seq_one_letter_code
_entity_poly.pdbx_strand_id
1 'polypeptide(L)'
;MQLPVGKISGEKLEAFFLQSIDYHIKSFHEILLGFEKVTLFDNIRNLVRSTDELINIPLELYDANECENFLKVSSDFSDAQNLQLIKSTCNILEIRFGTDVSQRFKDLFLMSFAINGAFSLQGTLKFLGELNLYNIENSIAYFQSRRIYLGTTLNLVSKISKGQKEFPYIDTINQILPGLEACLLNITTAYYNLVLNKCLPDFEMESNGKYLTGNYKYKHLENFFLEPERLSLIDQLELRQDLIGEIEMLETSYNKIFSFVEVANAMKSFQAAFKKYNIDELKVYKELNLFLVDIAVFVVDDYEIVLDKYEFNRINNKYKLLQLYLESDFYFDNLNSFAPFQKSENNYYSTVVLLQRFIYKTLTNKLLKNRSFQINSGFVFEDRVSEILKEKGFLLTEIVRIDRREFDVITIKDNKVYNFQCKNNFIDISTVSLNYNLIARNNNRLCRYYEKALLKEEEREYLIKKVTDIEEIKHFVVSRFPVISRNSRIINFNELDDWTLD
;
A
#
# COMPACT_ATOMS: atom_id res chain seq x y z
N MET A 1 25.15 -5.50 10.86
CA MET A 1 25.34 -6.95 10.57
C MET A 1 26.23 -7.11 9.34
N GLN A 2 27.23 -8.00 9.36
CA GLN A 2 28.05 -8.26 8.16
C GLN A 2 27.27 -9.12 7.16
N LEU A 3 27.31 -8.75 5.88
CA LEU A 3 26.75 -9.60 4.83
C LEU A 3 27.68 -10.81 4.60
N PRO A 4 27.13 -12.01 4.33
CA PRO A 4 27.94 -13.14 3.90
C PRO A 4 28.66 -12.80 2.59
N VAL A 5 29.73 -13.49 2.25
CA VAL A 5 30.41 -13.34 0.95
C VAL A 5 30.22 -14.62 0.14
N GLY A 6 29.89 -14.46 -1.15
CA GLY A 6 29.58 -15.56 -2.06
C GLY A 6 28.10 -15.89 -2.13
N LYS A 7 27.78 -17.07 -2.65
CA LYS A 7 26.42 -17.56 -2.82
C LYS A 7 25.86 -18.15 -1.53
N ILE A 8 24.61 -17.83 -1.21
CA ILE A 8 23.84 -18.39 -0.10
C ILE A 8 22.47 -18.87 -0.58
N SER A 9 22.00 -19.99 -0.04
CA SER A 9 20.70 -20.60 -0.34
C SER A 9 20.21 -21.49 0.79
N GLY A 10 18.94 -21.92 0.73
CA GLY A 10 18.36 -22.91 1.64
C GLY A 10 18.45 -22.49 3.12
N GLU A 11 18.87 -23.41 3.99
CA GLU A 11 18.93 -23.19 5.44
C GLU A 11 19.91 -22.08 5.85
N LYS A 12 21.01 -21.90 5.10
CA LYS A 12 21.98 -20.83 5.40
C LYS A 12 21.38 -19.45 5.17
N LEU A 13 20.65 -19.29 4.07
CA LEU A 13 19.95 -18.05 3.74
C LEU A 13 18.83 -17.79 4.76
N GLU A 14 18.08 -18.82 5.14
CA GLU A 14 17.03 -18.73 6.16
C GLU A 14 17.57 -18.29 7.53
N ALA A 15 18.64 -18.91 8.01
CA ALA A 15 19.29 -18.54 9.27
C ALA A 15 19.80 -17.09 9.24
N PHE A 16 20.41 -16.66 8.14
CA PHE A 16 20.89 -15.30 7.96
C PHE A 16 19.76 -14.27 8.07
N PHE A 17 18.65 -14.45 7.35
CA PHE A 17 17.57 -13.48 7.35
C PHE A 17 16.75 -13.48 8.64
N LEU A 18 16.61 -14.61 9.33
CA LEU A 18 16.03 -14.64 10.67
C LEU A 18 16.86 -13.83 11.66
N GLN A 19 18.19 -13.98 11.63
CA GLN A 19 19.09 -13.18 12.45
C GLN A 19 19.06 -11.69 12.04
N SER A 20 18.94 -11.39 10.75
CA SER A 20 18.80 -10.02 10.24
C SER A 20 17.54 -9.35 10.76
N ILE A 21 16.39 -10.02 10.72
CA ILE A 21 15.13 -9.50 11.27
C ILE A 21 15.27 -9.18 12.76
N ASP A 22 15.80 -10.11 13.55
CA ASP A 22 16.00 -9.91 15.00
C ASP A 22 16.96 -8.75 15.29
N TYR A 23 18.06 -8.66 14.55
CA TYR A 23 19.02 -7.56 14.65
C TYR A 23 18.36 -6.21 14.35
N HIS A 24 17.64 -6.08 13.24
CA HIS A 24 17.04 -4.81 12.85
C HIS A 24 15.89 -4.38 13.76
N ILE A 25 15.09 -5.32 14.28
CA ILE A 25 14.06 -5.00 15.30
C ILE A 25 14.73 -4.45 16.55
N LYS A 26 15.76 -5.14 17.07
CA LYS A 26 16.49 -4.71 18.26
C LYS A 26 17.13 -3.34 18.08
N SER A 27 17.87 -3.14 16.97
CA SER A 27 18.50 -1.85 16.67
C SER A 27 17.47 -0.72 16.52
N PHE A 28 16.31 -0.98 15.91
CA PHE A 28 15.26 0.02 15.83
C PHE A 28 14.65 0.36 17.19
N HIS A 29 14.42 -0.64 18.03
CA HIS A 29 13.93 -0.44 19.40
C HIS A 29 14.96 0.37 20.23
N GLU A 30 16.25 0.08 20.10
CA GLU A 30 17.33 0.83 20.75
C GLU A 30 17.35 2.30 20.34
N ILE A 31 17.11 2.60 19.06
CA ILE A 31 16.97 3.98 18.58
C ILE A 31 15.80 4.67 19.31
N LEU A 32 14.61 4.07 19.32
CA LEU A 32 13.42 4.67 19.95
C LEU A 32 13.53 4.81 21.47
N LEU A 33 14.22 3.87 22.14
CA LEU A 33 14.39 3.84 23.59
C LEU A 33 15.06 5.10 24.13
N GLY A 34 15.98 5.71 23.36
CA GLY A 34 16.76 6.88 23.81
C GLY A 34 15.97 8.19 23.89
N PHE A 35 14.79 8.27 23.25
CA PHE A 35 14.02 9.50 23.14
C PHE A 35 12.95 9.65 24.23
N GLU A 36 12.66 10.90 24.57
CA GLU A 36 11.49 11.27 25.37
C GLU A 36 10.22 10.96 24.56
N LYS A 37 9.22 10.38 25.22
CA LYS A 37 8.07 9.74 24.58
C LYS A 37 7.12 10.75 23.96
N VAL A 38 6.73 11.78 24.69
CA VAL A 38 5.68 12.72 24.28
C VAL A 38 6.17 13.55 23.11
N THR A 39 7.35 14.14 23.25
CA THR A 39 8.02 14.94 22.22
C THR A 39 8.22 14.14 20.95
N LEU A 40 8.71 12.89 21.05
CA LEU A 40 8.90 12.05 19.88
C LEU A 40 7.56 11.67 19.22
N PHE A 41 6.54 11.35 20.02
CA PHE A 41 5.21 11.02 19.52
C PHE A 41 4.61 12.19 18.74
N ASP A 42 4.65 13.41 19.31
CA ASP A 42 4.10 14.61 18.70
C ASP A 42 4.86 14.99 17.43
N ASN A 43 6.19 14.89 17.45
CA ASN A 43 7.02 15.14 16.27
C ASN A 43 6.71 14.17 15.12
N ILE A 44 6.60 12.87 15.39
CA ILE A 44 6.26 11.88 14.37
C ILE A 44 4.82 12.07 13.88
N ARG A 45 3.88 12.39 14.77
CA ARG A 45 2.49 12.67 14.41
C ARG A 45 2.38 13.87 13.46
N ASN A 46 3.09 14.96 13.77
CA ASN A 46 3.19 16.12 12.88
C ASN A 46 3.87 15.77 11.56
N LEU A 47 4.89 14.92 11.57
CA LEU A 47 5.52 14.43 10.33
C LEU A 47 4.54 13.63 9.47
N VAL A 48 3.76 12.72 10.07
CA VAL A 48 2.73 11.94 9.38
C VAL A 48 1.70 12.87 8.74
N ARG A 49 1.23 13.90 9.47
CA ARG A 49 0.31 14.91 8.92
C ARG A 49 0.92 15.66 7.74
N SER A 50 2.13 16.19 7.88
CA SER A 50 2.80 16.92 6.81
C SER A 50 3.03 16.03 5.58
N THR A 51 3.34 14.75 5.78
CA THR A 51 3.44 13.76 4.69
C THR A 51 2.09 13.51 4.01
N ASP A 52 1.02 13.33 4.78
CA ASP A 52 -0.32 13.14 4.23
C ASP A 52 -0.76 14.37 3.43
N GLU A 53 -0.52 15.58 3.93
CA GLU A 53 -0.81 16.83 3.23
C GLU A 53 0.01 16.94 1.94
N LEU A 54 1.34 16.71 1.99
CA LEU A 54 2.21 16.74 0.81
C LEU A 54 1.72 15.84 -0.33
N ILE A 55 1.28 14.62 0.01
CA ILE A 55 0.78 13.63 -0.95
C ILE A 55 -0.54 14.09 -1.60
N ASN A 56 -1.40 14.80 -0.86
CA ASN A 56 -2.75 15.16 -1.33
C ASN A 56 -2.84 16.56 -1.92
N ILE A 57 -1.89 17.48 -1.66
CA ILE A 57 -1.88 18.82 -2.26
C ILE A 57 -2.09 18.79 -3.78
N PRO A 58 -1.39 17.95 -4.59
CA PRO A 58 -1.58 17.94 -6.04
C PRO A 58 -3.03 17.68 -6.50
N LEU A 59 -3.79 16.90 -5.72
CA LEU A 59 -5.18 16.57 -6.01
C LEU A 59 -6.12 17.75 -5.72
N GLU A 60 -5.68 18.66 -4.86
CA GLU A 60 -6.44 19.82 -4.40
C GLU A 60 -6.02 21.11 -5.09
N LEU A 61 -5.12 21.10 -6.09
CA LEU A 61 -4.75 22.30 -6.86
C LEU A 61 -5.76 22.59 -7.99
N TYR A 62 -5.87 23.85 -8.46
CA TYR A 62 -6.97 24.24 -9.36
C TYR A 62 -6.82 23.68 -10.77
N ASP A 63 -5.58 23.63 -11.27
CA ASP A 63 -5.31 23.23 -12.64
C ASP A 63 -4.00 22.46 -12.77
N ALA A 64 -3.82 21.88 -13.96
CA ALA A 64 -2.66 21.07 -14.29
C ALA A 64 -1.34 21.87 -14.27
N ASN A 65 -1.36 23.18 -14.55
CA ASN A 65 -0.15 24.00 -14.53
C ASN A 65 0.30 24.30 -13.11
N GLU A 66 -0.63 24.62 -12.19
CA GLU A 66 -0.32 24.75 -10.77
C GLU A 66 0.26 23.44 -10.22
N CYS A 67 -0.35 22.32 -10.57
CA CYS A 67 0.13 20.99 -10.18
C CYS A 67 1.52 20.69 -10.71
N GLU A 68 1.76 20.90 -12.01
CA GLU A 68 3.07 20.67 -12.64
C GLU A 68 4.15 21.58 -12.02
N ASN A 69 3.82 22.85 -11.77
CA ASN A 69 4.73 23.79 -11.12
C ASN A 69 5.05 23.39 -9.67
N PHE A 70 4.04 22.94 -8.92
CA PHE A 70 4.23 22.41 -7.58
C PHE A 70 5.18 21.22 -7.59
N LEU A 71 4.92 20.21 -8.42
CA LEU A 71 5.71 18.97 -8.48
C LEU A 71 7.18 19.23 -8.86
N LYS A 72 7.45 20.26 -9.67
CA LYS A 72 8.80 20.65 -10.12
C LYS A 72 9.65 21.37 -9.08
N VAL A 73 9.07 21.89 -7.99
CA VAL A 73 9.83 22.57 -6.94
C VAL A 73 10.95 21.66 -6.45
N SER A 74 12.18 22.12 -6.59
CA SER A 74 13.38 21.36 -6.26
C SER A 74 14.11 21.95 -5.07
N SER A 75 15.00 21.17 -4.48
CA SER A 75 15.84 21.58 -3.37
C SER A 75 17.08 22.38 -3.82
N ASP A 76 17.10 22.88 -5.05
CA ASP A 76 18.17 23.74 -5.56
C ASP A 76 17.92 25.21 -5.22
N PHE A 77 18.45 25.64 -4.08
CA PHE A 77 18.36 27.03 -3.63
C PHE A 77 19.31 27.99 -4.38
N SER A 78 20.14 27.49 -5.30
CA SER A 78 21.03 28.33 -6.11
C SER A 78 20.36 28.85 -7.38
N ASP A 79 19.31 28.19 -7.84
CA ASP A 79 18.52 28.61 -8.99
C ASP A 79 17.46 29.66 -8.59
N ALA A 80 17.61 30.87 -9.11
CA ALA A 80 16.68 31.97 -8.88
C ALA A 80 15.25 31.68 -9.38
N GLN A 81 15.09 30.89 -10.45
CA GLN A 81 13.77 30.50 -10.95
C GLN A 81 13.09 29.55 -9.96
N ASN A 82 13.83 28.55 -9.47
CA ASN A 82 13.34 27.66 -8.43
C ASN A 82 13.01 28.40 -7.11
N LEU A 83 13.82 29.38 -6.68
CA LEU A 83 13.49 30.20 -5.49
C LEU A 83 12.16 30.96 -5.67
N GLN A 84 11.90 31.49 -6.86
CA GLN A 84 10.62 32.11 -7.17
C GLN A 84 9.48 31.10 -7.14
N LEU A 85 9.72 29.89 -7.65
CA LEU A 85 8.75 28.79 -7.63
C LEU A 85 8.40 28.36 -6.20
N ILE A 86 9.39 28.21 -5.31
CA ILE A 86 9.19 27.92 -3.87
C ILE A 86 8.32 29.00 -3.23
N LYS A 87 8.65 30.28 -3.45
CA LYS A 87 7.90 31.41 -2.88
C LYS A 87 6.46 31.41 -3.39
N SER A 88 6.26 31.21 -4.69
CA SER A 88 4.92 31.16 -5.29
C SER A 88 4.09 30.00 -4.73
N THR A 89 4.70 28.82 -4.59
CA THR A 89 4.08 27.63 -3.99
C THR A 89 3.64 27.91 -2.56
N CYS A 90 4.53 28.45 -1.73
CA CYS A 90 4.20 28.78 -0.33
C CYS A 90 3.03 29.76 -0.23
N ASN A 91 2.99 30.77 -1.12
CA ASN A 91 1.91 31.76 -1.16
C ASN A 91 0.58 31.12 -1.59
N ILE A 92 0.60 30.24 -2.61
CA ILE A 92 -0.60 29.51 -3.06
C ILE A 92 -1.16 28.68 -1.90
N LEU A 93 -0.32 27.90 -1.23
CA LEU A 93 -0.73 27.07 -0.09
C LEU A 93 -1.27 27.91 1.07
N GLU A 94 -0.64 29.05 1.36
CA GLU A 94 -1.08 29.93 2.44
C GLU A 94 -2.44 30.59 2.14
N ILE A 95 -2.63 31.11 0.92
CA ILE A 95 -3.89 31.75 0.50
C ILE A 95 -5.02 30.73 0.49
N ARG A 96 -4.74 29.50 0.04
CA ARG A 96 -5.76 28.48 -0.18
C ARG A 96 -6.09 27.67 1.07
N PHE A 97 -5.07 27.19 1.77
CA PHE A 97 -5.21 26.23 2.86
C PHE A 97 -4.81 26.81 4.23
N GLY A 98 -4.34 28.06 4.27
CA GLY A 98 -3.96 28.76 5.49
C GLY A 98 -2.46 28.64 5.83
N THR A 99 -2.03 29.51 6.74
CA THR A 99 -0.63 29.65 7.15
C THR A 99 -0.07 28.36 7.77
N ASP A 100 -0.86 27.60 8.52
CA ASP A 100 -0.39 26.38 9.18
C ASP A 100 0.01 25.28 8.19
N VAL A 101 -0.76 25.09 7.11
CA VAL A 101 -0.45 24.14 6.03
C VAL A 101 0.81 24.60 5.29
N SER A 102 0.88 25.89 4.94
CA SER A 102 2.07 26.47 4.28
C SER A 102 3.32 26.31 5.14
N GLN A 103 3.22 26.45 6.47
CA GLN A 103 4.34 26.27 7.38
C GLN A 103 4.78 24.80 7.48
N ARG A 104 3.84 23.86 7.64
CA ARG A 104 4.15 22.42 7.65
C ARG A 104 4.82 21.97 6.35
N PHE A 105 4.34 22.47 5.22
CA PHE A 105 4.97 22.25 3.92
C PHE A 105 6.43 22.76 3.90
N LYS A 106 6.67 24.01 4.32
CA LYS A 106 8.02 24.60 4.37
C LYS A 106 8.96 23.77 5.25
N ASP A 107 8.50 23.39 6.44
CA ASP A 107 9.29 22.60 7.39
C ASP A 107 9.65 21.22 6.81
N LEU A 108 8.67 20.52 6.22
CA LEU A 108 8.88 19.23 5.57
C LEU A 108 9.82 19.33 4.37
N PHE A 109 9.67 20.37 3.56
CA PHE A 109 10.52 20.63 2.40
C PHE A 109 11.98 20.89 2.80
N LEU A 110 12.21 21.72 3.81
CA LEU A 110 13.55 21.99 4.35
C LEU A 110 14.20 20.76 4.97
N MET A 111 13.43 19.98 5.74
CA MET A 111 13.89 18.70 6.29
C MET A 111 14.28 17.72 5.18
N SER A 112 13.46 17.63 4.12
CA SER A 112 13.70 16.75 2.97
C SER A 112 14.99 17.11 2.24
N PHE A 113 15.25 18.40 2.04
CA PHE A 113 16.51 18.87 1.47
C PHE A 113 17.72 18.45 2.33
N ALA A 114 17.66 18.71 3.64
CA ALA A 114 18.77 18.44 4.54
C ALA A 114 19.14 16.95 4.56
N ILE A 115 18.14 16.07 4.66
CA ILE A 115 18.37 14.62 4.66
C ILE A 115 18.79 14.10 3.28
N ASN A 116 18.30 14.69 2.18
CA ASN A 116 18.72 14.32 0.82
C ASN A 116 20.23 14.55 0.65
N GLY A 117 20.74 15.70 1.13
CA GLY A 117 22.17 15.99 1.15
C GLY A 117 22.96 14.99 2.00
N ALA A 118 22.48 14.67 3.20
CA ALA A 118 23.11 13.69 4.07
C ALA A 118 23.15 12.29 3.45
N PHE A 119 22.05 11.83 2.84
CA PHE A 119 21.97 10.56 2.13
C PHE A 119 22.89 10.51 0.91
N SER A 120 23.03 11.62 0.19
CA SER A 120 23.97 11.72 -0.92
C SER A 120 25.42 11.54 -0.44
N LEU A 121 25.83 12.25 0.61
CA LEU A 121 27.18 12.15 1.20
C LEU A 121 27.50 10.77 1.77
N GLN A 122 26.51 10.09 2.35
CA GLN A 122 26.66 8.74 2.90
C GLN A 122 26.55 7.63 1.84
N GLY A 123 26.17 7.99 0.60
CA GLY A 123 25.93 7.04 -0.48
C GLY A 123 24.61 6.26 -0.36
N THR A 124 23.74 6.61 0.59
CA THR A 124 22.42 5.99 0.81
C THR A 124 21.55 6.06 -0.45
N LEU A 125 21.58 7.19 -1.18
CA LEU A 125 20.81 7.36 -2.41
C LEU A 125 21.11 6.29 -3.47
N LYS A 126 22.33 5.72 -3.49
CA LYS A 126 22.71 4.64 -4.42
C LYS A 126 21.90 3.37 -4.21
N PHE A 127 21.36 3.17 -3.00
CA PHE A 127 20.56 2.01 -2.63
C PHE A 127 19.06 2.24 -2.80
N LEU A 128 18.65 3.50 -2.96
CA LEU A 128 17.24 3.89 -3.12
C LEU A 128 16.76 3.86 -4.58
N GLY A 129 17.68 3.65 -5.53
CA GLY A 129 17.38 3.64 -6.96
C GLY A 129 16.97 5.03 -7.43
N GLU A 130 15.78 5.14 -8.03
CA GLU A 130 15.22 6.41 -8.50
C GLU A 130 14.61 7.25 -7.36
N LEU A 131 14.30 6.63 -6.21
CA LEU A 131 13.71 7.33 -5.06
C LEU A 131 14.73 8.26 -4.41
N ASN A 132 14.36 9.53 -4.27
CA ASN A 132 15.16 10.56 -3.62
C ASN A 132 14.24 11.67 -3.07
N LEU A 133 14.84 12.70 -2.48
CA LEU A 133 14.14 13.83 -1.86
C LEU A 133 14.56 15.17 -2.49
N TYR A 134 14.96 15.14 -3.78
CA TYR A 134 15.48 16.31 -4.48
C TYR A 134 14.38 17.29 -4.94
N ASN A 135 13.21 16.79 -5.33
CA ASN A 135 12.06 17.62 -5.73
C ASN A 135 10.77 17.07 -5.12
N ILE A 136 9.69 17.84 -5.21
CA ILE A 136 8.41 17.48 -4.59
C ILE A 136 7.86 16.16 -5.14
N GLU A 137 7.91 15.93 -6.45
CA GLU A 137 7.47 14.68 -7.07
C GLU A 137 8.18 13.46 -6.47
N ASN A 138 9.52 13.50 -6.41
CA ASN A 138 10.33 12.44 -5.82
C ASN A 138 10.07 12.30 -4.32
N SER A 139 9.88 13.42 -3.60
CA SER A 139 9.52 13.42 -2.19
C SER A 139 8.18 12.75 -1.93
N ILE A 140 7.17 12.98 -2.77
CA ILE A 140 5.87 12.30 -2.69
C ILE A 140 6.09 10.79 -2.84
N ALA A 141 6.77 10.35 -3.91
CA ALA A 141 7.05 8.93 -4.12
C ALA A 141 7.84 8.31 -2.96
N TYR A 142 8.85 9.03 -2.45
CA TYR A 142 9.64 8.61 -1.29
C TYR A 142 8.74 8.44 -0.05
N PHE A 143 8.02 9.47 0.38
CA PHE A 143 7.23 9.41 1.61
C PHE A 143 6.06 8.45 1.50
N GLN A 144 5.43 8.33 0.34
CA GLN A 144 4.35 7.37 0.12
C GLN A 144 4.84 5.93 0.35
N SER A 145 6.03 5.58 -0.16
CA SER A 145 6.62 4.26 0.08
C SER A 145 7.05 4.02 1.53
N ARG A 146 7.23 5.08 2.34
CA ARG A 146 7.62 5.00 3.76
C ARG A 146 6.45 5.21 4.73
N ARG A 147 5.27 5.55 4.24
CA ARG A 147 4.09 5.91 5.05
C ARG A 147 3.72 4.83 6.05
N ILE A 148 3.77 3.55 5.66
CA ILE A 148 3.49 2.43 6.56
C ILE A 148 4.50 2.33 7.70
N TYR A 149 5.78 2.61 7.44
CA TYR A 149 6.84 2.58 8.45
C TYR A 149 6.73 3.76 9.42
N LEU A 150 6.34 4.94 8.93
CA LEU A 150 6.04 6.09 9.78
C LEU A 150 4.87 5.79 10.73
N GLY A 151 3.76 5.24 10.21
CA GLY A 151 2.63 4.82 11.04
C GLY A 151 3.00 3.73 12.06
N THR A 152 3.82 2.76 11.64
CA THR A 152 4.34 1.70 12.53
C THR A 152 5.18 2.30 13.65
N THR A 153 6.05 3.25 13.32
CA THR A 153 6.90 3.94 14.29
C THR A 153 6.05 4.72 15.29
N LEU A 154 5.05 5.46 14.82
CA LEU A 154 4.12 6.20 15.67
C LEU A 154 3.40 5.28 16.68
N ASN A 155 2.97 4.10 16.23
CA ASN A 155 2.35 3.09 17.10
C ASN A 155 3.30 2.51 18.15
N LEU A 156 4.60 2.46 17.86
CA LEU A 156 5.63 1.86 18.72
C LEU A 156 6.22 2.86 19.73
N VAL A 157 6.32 4.14 19.38
CA VAL A 157 6.92 5.19 20.22
C VAL A 157 6.32 5.20 21.62
N SER A 158 4.99 5.19 21.74
CA SER A 158 4.33 5.26 23.04
C SER A 158 4.54 4.03 23.93
N LYS A 159 4.97 2.92 23.32
CA LYS A 159 5.19 1.61 23.97
C LYS A 159 6.66 1.39 24.33
N ILE A 160 7.56 1.89 23.48
CA ILE A 160 9.00 1.61 23.57
C ILE A 160 9.78 2.77 24.20
N SER A 161 9.51 4.01 23.81
CA SER A 161 10.32 5.16 24.21
C SER A 161 10.24 5.44 25.73
N LYS A 162 11.42 5.57 26.35
CA LYS A 162 11.60 5.72 27.81
C LYS A 162 12.76 6.68 28.16
N GLY A 163 13.37 7.30 27.17
CA GLY A 163 14.53 8.14 27.33
C GLY A 163 14.17 9.58 27.69
N GLN A 164 15.16 10.45 27.55
CA GLN A 164 15.05 11.89 27.88
C GLN A 164 15.52 12.78 26.73
N LYS A 165 15.94 12.20 25.59
CA LYS A 165 16.37 12.98 24.44
C LYS A 165 15.16 13.62 23.77
N GLU A 166 15.12 14.94 23.83
CA GLU A 166 14.18 15.79 23.11
C GLU A 166 14.87 16.46 21.92
N PHE A 167 14.10 16.85 20.91
CA PHE A 167 14.59 17.59 19.76
C PHE A 167 13.43 18.38 19.12
N PRO A 168 13.71 19.51 18.46
CA PRO A 168 12.68 20.31 17.80
C PRO A 168 12.13 19.59 16.56
N TYR A 169 10.88 19.90 16.18
CA TYR A 169 10.21 19.27 15.04
C TYR A 169 11.04 19.28 13.74
N ILE A 170 11.77 20.36 13.45
CA ILE A 170 12.60 20.50 12.25
C ILE A 170 13.75 19.49 12.15
N ASP A 171 14.08 18.77 13.23
CA ASP A 171 15.08 17.71 13.22
C ASP A 171 14.49 16.29 13.06
N THR A 172 13.16 16.15 13.02
CA THR A 172 12.47 14.85 13.09
C THR A 172 12.94 13.87 12.02
N ILE A 173 13.00 14.32 10.77
CA ILE A 173 13.44 13.49 9.65
C ILE A 173 14.89 13.03 9.83
N ASN A 174 15.78 13.90 10.30
CA ASN A 174 17.19 13.59 10.53
C ASN A 174 17.37 12.56 11.67
N GLN A 175 16.49 12.57 12.66
CA GLN A 175 16.54 11.62 13.77
C GLN A 175 15.94 10.25 13.40
N ILE A 176 14.86 10.22 12.61
CA ILE A 176 14.04 9.02 12.42
C ILE A 176 14.31 8.31 11.10
N LEU A 177 14.41 9.01 9.97
CA LEU A 177 14.57 8.36 8.66
C LEU A 177 15.79 7.44 8.58
N PRO A 178 16.99 7.79 9.12
CA PRO A 178 18.12 6.86 9.10
C PRO A 178 17.80 5.51 9.76
N GLY A 179 17.04 5.51 10.86
CA GLY A 179 16.58 4.30 11.52
C GLY A 179 15.59 3.50 10.68
N LEU A 180 14.65 4.17 9.99
CA LEU A 180 13.71 3.51 9.09
C LEU A 180 14.42 2.85 7.91
N GLU A 181 15.34 3.57 7.25
CA GLU A 181 16.11 3.07 6.11
C GLU A 181 17.06 1.93 6.51
N ALA A 182 17.75 2.06 7.64
CA ALA A 182 18.71 1.05 8.08
C ALA A 182 18.06 -0.19 8.73
N CYS A 183 16.82 -0.08 9.23
CA CYS A 183 16.18 -1.17 9.97
C CYS A 183 14.88 -1.66 9.34
N LEU A 184 13.85 -0.81 9.24
CA LEU A 184 12.48 -1.28 8.95
C LEU A 184 12.33 -1.83 7.52
N LEU A 185 12.94 -1.16 6.54
CA LEU A 185 12.99 -1.65 5.16
C LEU A 185 13.75 -2.98 5.05
N ASN A 186 14.81 -3.16 5.84
CA ASN A 186 15.59 -4.40 5.87
C ASN A 186 14.80 -5.55 6.50
N ILE A 187 13.93 -5.30 7.48
CA ILE A 187 13.03 -6.32 8.03
C ILE A 187 12.07 -6.82 6.93
N THR A 188 11.42 -5.90 6.22
CA THR A 188 10.51 -6.23 5.11
C THR A 188 11.24 -6.99 4.00
N THR A 189 12.42 -6.53 3.61
CA THR A 189 13.26 -7.19 2.59
C THR A 189 13.67 -8.60 3.02
N ALA A 190 14.14 -8.76 4.26
CA ALA A 190 14.51 -10.06 4.82
C ALA A 190 13.31 -11.01 4.86
N TYR A 191 12.14 -10.52 5.26
CA TYR A 191 10.90 -11.29 5.24
C TYR A 191 10.57 -11.82 3.84
N TYR A 192 10.60 -10.96 2.80
CA TYR A 192 10.30 -11.41 1.44
C TYR A 192 11.33 -12.41 0.91
N ASN A 193 12.62 -12.24 1.24
CA ASN A 193 13.64 -13.24 0.88
C ASN A 193 13.41 -14.59 1.58
N LEU A 194 12.92 -14.59 2.82
CA LEU A 194 12.50 -15.83 3.50
C LEU A 194 11.31 -16.50 2.80
N VAL A 195 10.32 -15.71 2.35
CA VAL A 195 9.18 -16.25 1.59
C VAL A 195 9.67 -16.82 0.25
N LEU A 196 10.51 -16.10 -0.50
CA LEU A 196 11.12 -16.56 -1.76
C LEU A 196 11.85 -17.89 -1.57
N ASN A 197 12.72 -17.99 -0.56
CA ASN A 197 13.47 -19.20 -0.24
C ASN A 197 12.58 -20.41 0.07
N LYS A 198 11.38 -20.19 0.62
CA LYS A 198 10.42 -21.28 0.90
C LYS A 198 9.52 -21.60 -0.28
N CYS A 199 9.28 -20.66 -1.19
CA CYS A 199 8.48 -20.87 -2.38
C CYS A 199 9.28 -21.48 -3.54
N LEU A 200 10.56 -21.13 -3.67
CA LEU A 200 11.41 -21.47 -4.80
C LEU A 200 12.60 -22.34 -4.34
N PRO A 201 12.64 -23.64 -4.69
CA PRO A 201 13.73 -24.53 -4.29
C PRO A 201 15.12 -24.11 -4.82
N ASP A 202 15.14 -23.36 -5.92
CA ASP A 202 16.33 -22.87 -6.61
C ASP A 202 16.68 -21.42 -6.25
N PHE A 203 16.01 -20.83 -5.25
CA PHE A 203 16.31 -19.47 -4.84
C PHE A 203 17.70 -19.40 -4.20
N GLU A 204 18.53 -18.53 -4.75
CA GLU A 204 19.85 -18.22 -4.24
C GLU A 204 20.11 -16.73 -4.31
N MET A 205 20.96 -16.25 -3.40
CA MET A 205 21.44 -14.89 -3.41
C MET A 205 22.96 -14.88 -3.45
N GLU A 206 23.51 -13.96 -4.23
CA GLU A 206 24.94 -13.71 -4.32
C GLU A 206 25.28 -12.42 -3.60
N SER A 207 26.33 -12.48 -2.77
CA SER A 207 26.82 -11.33 -2.03
C SER A 207 28.29 -11.05 -2.28
N ASN A 208 28.62 -9.78 -2.48
CA ASN A 208 30.00 -9.30 -2.51
C ASN A 208 30.43 -8.67 -1.17
N GLY A 209 29.66 -8.88 -0.10
CA GLY A 209 29.89 -8.28 1.22
C GLY A 209 29.35 -6.86 1.38
N LYS A 210 28.87 -6.23 0.30
CA LYS A 210 28.21 -4.91 0.32
C LYS A 210 26.77 -4.96 -0.20
N TYR A 211 26.53 -5.79 -1.20
CA TYR A 211 25.25 -5.96 -1.87
C TYR A 211 24.86 -7.43 -1.83
N LEU A 212 23.56 -7.69 -1.76
CA LEU A 212 22.98 -9.02 -1.84
C LEU A 212 21.95 -9.01 -2.97
N THR A 213 22.16 -9.84 -3.99
CA THR A 213 21.30 -9.90 -5.18
C THR A 213 20.74 -11.31 -5.32
N GLY A 214 19.41 -11.43 -5.39
CA GLY A 214 18.74 -12.71 -5.64
C GLY A 214 18.61 -13.03 -7.12
N ASN A 215 18.56 -14.33 -7.45
CA ASN A 215 18.24 -14.85 -8.78
C ASN A 215 16.73 -14.82 -9.11
N TYR A 216 15.93 -14.22 -8.24
CA TYR A 216 14.51 -13.93 -8.41
C TYR A 216 14.17 -12.64 -7.67
N LYS A 217 13.27 -11.83 -8.24
CA LYS A 217 12.71 -10.64 -7.59
C LYS A 217 11.18 -10.73 -7.64
N TYR A 218 10.53 -10.42 -6.53
CA TYR A 218 9.08 -10.39 -6.44
C TYR A 218 8.58 -8.95 -6.66
N LYS A 219 7.64 -8.76 -7.59
CA LYS A 219 6.97 -7.47 -7.82
C LYS A 219 5.65 -7.46 -7.02
N HIS A 220 5.49 -6.48 -6.13
CA HIS A 220 4.26 -6.32 -5.34
C HIS A 220 3.08 -5.91 -6.22
N LEU A 221 1.86 -6.26 -5.79
CA LEU A 221 0.61 -6.04 -6.54
C LEU A 221 0.52 -4.62 -7.08
N GLU A 222 0.85 -3.68 -6.23
CA GLU A 222 1.09 -2.30 -6.62
C GLU A 222 2.49 -1.96 -6.10
N ASN A 223 3.23 -1.12 -6.82
CA ASN A 223 4.34 -0.41 -6.20
C ASN A 223 3.76 0.24 -4.95
N PHE A 224 4.21 -0.12 -3.74
CA PHE A 224 3.88 0.28 -2.35
C PHE A 224 2.94 1.49 -2.04
N PHE A 225 1.99 1.84 -2.89
CA PHE A 225 1.43 3.18 -3.03
C PHE A 225 -0.08 3.17 -2.93
N LEU A 226 -0.71 2.03 -3.22
CA LEU A 226 -2.13 1.80 -3.05
C LEU A 226 -2.35 0.72 -1.99
N GLU A 227 -3.24 1.06 -1.08
CA GLU A 227 -3.77 0.20 -0.04
C GLU A 227 -4.60 -0.90 -0.71
N PRO A 228 -4.22 -2.20 -0.65
CA PRO A 228 -4.92 -3.27 -1.36
C PRO A 228 -6.42 -3.32 -1.02
N GLU A 229 -6.82 -2.80 0.14
CA GLU A 229 -8.21 -2.67 0.55
C GLU A 229 -9.04 -1.69 -0.30
N ARG A 230 -8.42 -0.75 -1.03
CA ARG A 230 -9.09 0.21 -1.94
C ARG A 230 -9.28 -0.33 -3.35
N LEU A 231 -8.49 -1.32 -3.77
CA LEU A 231 -8.52 -1.86 -5.13
C LEU A 231 -9.91 -2.26 -5.62
N SER A 232 -10.67 -2.94 -4.77
CA SER A 232 -12.04 -3.36 -5.13
C SER A 232 -13.00 -2.18 -5.30
N LEU A 233 -12.80 -1.10 -4.54
CA LEU A 233 -13.59 0.11 -4.69
C LEU A 233 -13.23 0.80 -6.02
N ILE A 234 -11.95 1.00 -6.29
CA ILE A 234 -11.46 1.66 -7.51
C ILE A 234 -11.97 0.94 -8.75
N ASP A 235 -11.80 -0.38 -8.82
CA ASP A 235 -12.29 -1.19 -9.93
C ASP A 235 -13.80 -1.08 -10.14
N GLN A 236 -14.57 -1.06 -9.05
CA GLN A 236 -16.02 -0.93 -9.13
C GLN A 236 -16.43 0.46 -9.66
N LEU A 237 -15.71 1.51 -9.26
CA LEU A 237 -15.94 2.88 -9.71
C LEU A 237 -15.59 3.07 -11.19
N GLU A 238 -14.53 2.40 -11.67
CA GLU A 238 -14.06 2.53 -13.05
C GLU A 238 -14.85 1.65 -14.03
N LEU A 239 -15.08 0.37 -13.69
CA LEU A 239 -15.56 -0.63 -14.66
C LEU A 239 -17.03 -1.01 -14.51
N ARG A 240 -17.71 -0.57 -13.45
CA ARG A 240 -19.09 -0.97 -13.12
C ARG A 240 -19.92 0.20 -12.64
N GLN A 241 -19.81 1.32 -13.35
CA GLN A 241 -20.57 2.55 -13.08
C GLN A 241 -22.08 2.32 -13.08
N ASP A 242 -22.56 1.37 -13.89
CA ASP A 242 -23.95 0.93 -13.98
C ASP A 242 -24.49 0.28 -12.69
N LEU A 243 -23.60 -0.28 -11.86
CA LEU A 243 -23.97 -0.94 -10.60
C LEU A 243 -23.84 -0.02 -9.38
N ILE A 244 -23.27 1.18 -9.56
CA ILE A 244 -23.12 2.16 -8.47
C ILE A 244 -24.48 2.74 -8.15
N GLY A 245 -24.89 2.61 -6.88
CA GLY A 245 -26.11 3.26 -6.42
C GLY A 245 -25.94 4.77 -6.38
N GLU A 246 -26.97 5.51 -6.79
CA GLU A 246 -27.01 6.96 -6.59
C GLU A 246 -26.91 7.28 -5.09
N ILE A 247 -25.87 8.03 -4.72
CA ILE A 247 -25.71 8.59 -3.38
C ILE A 247 -25.19 10.01 -3.49
N GLU A 248 -25.82 10.92 -2.77
CA GLU A 248 -25.36 12.30 -2.69
C GLU A 248 -24.17 12.37 -1.73
N MET A 249 -23.01 12.79 -2.25
CA MET A 249 -21.83 13.04 -1.44
C MET A 249 -22.02 14.34 -0.65
N LEU A 250 -21.45 14.40 0.55
CA LEU A 250 -21.41 15.63 1.32
C LEU A 250 -20.37 16.59 0.72
N GLU A 251 -20.68 17.88 0.71
CA GLU A 251 -19.75 18.92 0.24
C GLU A 251 -18.50 18.97 1.13
N THR A 252 -17.34 19.03 0.49
CA THR A 252 -16.05 19.24 1.15
C THR A 252 -15.65 20.71 1.07
N SER A 253 -14.80 21.13 2.01
CA SER A 253 -14.35 22.52 2.08
C SER A 253 -13.22 22.76 1.08
N TYR A 254 -13.42 23.67 0.11
CA TYR A 254 -12.43 23.97 -0.94
C TYR A 254 -11.11 24.58 -0.43
N ASN A 255 -11.10 25.06 0.81
CA ASN A 255 -9.96 25.69 1.49
C ASN A 255 -9.26 24.74 2.49
N LYS A 256 -9.52 23.43 2.43
CA LYS A 256 -8.87 22.43 3.26
C LYS A 256 -8.34 21.30 2.38
N ILE A 257 -7.22 20.72 2.78
CA ILE A 257 -6.70 19.49 2.16
C ILE A 257 -7.47 18.26 2.68
N PHE A 258 -7.86 18.30 3.96
CA PHE A 258 -8.62 17.24 4.60
C PHE A 258 -9.83 17.81 5.32
N SER A 259 -10.91 17.04 5.33
CA SER A 259 -12.08 17.29 6.15
C SER A 259 -12.61 16.00 6.76
N PHE A 260 -13.10 16.08 8.01
CA PHE A 260 -13.80 14.96 8.64
C PHE A 260 -15.02 14.48 7.84
N VAL A 261 -15.62 15.34 7.03
CA VAL A 261 -16.70 14.99 6.09
C VAL A 261 -16.26 13.89 5.11
N GLU A 262 -14.99 13.83 4.74
CA GLU A 262 -14.47 12.77 3.86
C GLU A 262 -14.56 11.38 4.48
N VAL A 263 -14.54 11.26 5.81
CA VAL A 263 -14.74 9.97 6.49
C VAL A 263 -16.17 9.46 6.26
N ALA A 264 -17.15 10.37 6.29
CA ALA A 264 -18.53 10.05 5.96
C ALA A 264 -18.69 9.77 4.45
N ASN A 265 -18.03 10.54 3.58
CA ASN A 265 -18.02 10.27 2.14
C ASN A 265 -17.37 8.92 1.81
N ALA A 266 -16.34 8.48 2.55
CA ALA A 266 -15.77 7.14 2.39
C ALA A 266 -16.81 6.03 2.67
N MET A 267 -17.62 6.17 3.72
CA MET A 267 -18.74 5.27 4.00
C MET A 267 -19.82 5.30 2.91
N LYS A 268 -20.14 6.48 2.38
CA LYS A 268 -21.10 6.67 1.29
C LYS A 268 -20.61 6.05 -0.02
N SER A 269 -19.34 6.26 -0.38
CA SER A 269 -18.70 5.65 -1.55
C SER A 269 -18.76 4.13 -1.49
N PHE A 270 -18.48 3.54 -0.33
CA PHE A 270 -18.65 2.09 -0.15
C PHE A 270 -20.10 1.64 -0.27
N GLN A 271 -21.05 2.38 0.33
CA GLN A 271 -22.47 2.07 0.22
C GLN A 271 -22.95 2.09 -1.22
N ALA A 272 -22.59 3.13 -1.98
CA ALA A 272 -22.94 3.28 -3.38
C ALA A 272 -22.31 2.19 -4.25
N ALA A 273 -20.99 2.02 -4.19
CA ALA A 273 -20.26 1.07 -5.01
C ALA A 273 -20.70 -0.39 -4.74
N PHE A 274 -21.09 -0.71 -3.51
CA PHE A 274 -21.42 -2.07 -3.10
C PHE A 274 -22.88 -2.27 -2.67
N LYS A 275 -23.78 -1.39 -3.12
CA LYS A 275 -25.23 -1.44 -2.83
C LYS A 275 -25.85 -2.79 -3.19
N LYS A 276 -25.45 -3.39 -4.31
CA LYS A 276 -25.88 -4.73 -4.77
C LYS A 276 -25.65 -5.84 -3.71
N TYR A 277 -24.70 -5.64 -2.80
CA TYR A 277 -24.31 -6.62 -1.79
C TYR A 277 -24.85 -6.30 -0.40
N ASN A 278 -25.73 -5.29 -0.28
CA ASN A 278 -26.32 -4.83 0.97
C ASN A 278 -25.27 -4.53 2.05
N ILE A 279 -24.19 -3.85 1.66
CA ILE A 279 -23.07 -3.57 2.58
C ILE A 279 -23.51 -2.73 3.79
N ASP A 280 -24.49 -1.86 3.59
CA ASP A 280 -25.11 -0.98 4.59
C ASP A 280 -26.02 -1.72 5.57
N GLU A 281 -26.52 -2.90 5.20
CA GLU A 281 -27.30 -3.74 6.11
C GLU A 281 -26.42 -4.48 7.13
N LEU A 282 -25.10 -4.57 6.88
CA LEU A 282 -24.16 -5.27 7.75
C LEU A 282 -24.08 -4.61 9.13
N LYS A 283 -24.10 -5.42 10.19
CA LYS A 283 -23.97 -4.93 11.58
C LYS A 283 -22.73 -4.05 11.79
N VAL A 284 -21.61 -4.46 11.19
CA VAL A 284 -20.34 -3.72 11.27
C VAL A 284 -20.40 -2.36 10.56
N TYR A 285 -21.14 -2.24 9.46
CA TYR A 285 -21.35 -0.95 8.78
C TYR A 285 -22.17 -0.01 9.67
N LYS A 286 -23.24 -0.53 10.30
CA LYS A 286 -24.07 0.22 11.25
C LYS A 286 -23.26 0.67 12.48
N GLU A 287 -22.42 -0.22 13.03
CA GLU A 287 -21.52 0.14 14.13
C GLU A 287 -20.49 1.20 13.71
N LEU A 288 -19.87 1.08 12.53
CA LEU A 288 -18.97 2.10 11.99
C LEU A 288 -19.67 3.45 11.89
N ASN A 289 -20.87 3.50 11.30
CA ASN A 289 -21.60 4.76 11.13
C ASN A 289 -21.94 5.43 12.47
N LEU A 290 -22.42 4.65 13.45
CA LEU A 290 -22.69 5.16 14.81
C LEU A 290 -21.40 5.59 15.53
N PHE A 291 -20.32 4.84 15.36
CA PHE A 291 -19.01 5.17 15.89
C PHE A 291 -18.52 6.53 15.36
N LEU A 292 -18.63 6.77 14.05
CA LEU A 292 -18.25 8.03 13.43
C LEU A 292 -19.05 9.23 13.97
N VAL A 293 -20.36 9.05 14.18
CA VAL A 293 -21.21 10.08 14.81
C VAL A 293 -20.76 10.37 16.25
N ASP A 294 -20.47 9.33 17.03
CA ASP A 294 -20.03 9.48 18.43
C ASP A 294 -18.65 10.18 18.53
N ILE A 295 -17.75 9.97 17.57
CA ILE A 295 -16.42 10.61 17.61
C ILE A 295 -16.37 12.00 17.00
N ALA A 296 -17.39 12.41 16.24
CA ALA A 296 -17.41 13.69 15.52
C ALA A 296 -17.22 14.90 16.44
N VAL A 297 -17.69 14.81 17.69
CA VAL A 297 -17.54 15.88 18.70
C VAL A 297 -16.10 16.07 19.20
N PHE A 298 -15.21 15.11 18.94
CA PHE A 298 -13.81 15.13 19.34
C PHE A 298 -12.87 15.50 18.18
N VAL A 299 -13.44 15.91 17.05
CA VAL A 299 -12.68 16.39 15.89
C VAL A 299 -12.09 17.76 16.22
N VAL A 300 -10.79 17.87 16.06
CA VAL A 300 -10.02 19.11 16.12
C VAL A 300 -9.64 19.44 14.69
N ASP A 301 -9.71 20.73 14.32
CA ASP A 301 -9.28 21.30 13.03
C ASP A 301 -9.71 20.60 11.73
N ASP A 302 -10.75 19.76 11.79
CA ASP A 302 -11.23 18.88 10.72
C ASP A 302 -10.24 17.81 10.22
N TYR A 303 -9.12 17.61 10.92
CA TYR A 303 -8.15 16.56 10.58
C TYR A 303 -7.92 15.59 11.74
N GLU A 304 -7.76 16.09 12.96
CA GLU A 304 -7.38 15.30 14.12
C GLU A 304 -8.59 14.86 14.95
N ILE A 305 -8.49 13.71 15.60
CA ILE A 305 -9.49 13.25 16.57
C ILE A 305 -8.75 12.92 17.86
N VAL A 306 -9.14 13.56 18.97
CA VAL A 306 -8.46 13.41 20.27
C VAL A 306 -9.47 13.04 21.34
N LEU A 307 -9.32 11.84 21.91
CA LEU A 307 -10.14 11.37 23.02
C LEU A 307 -9.26 11.18 24.24
N ASP A 308 -9.75 11.58 25.40
CA ASP A 308 -9.16 11.10 26.64
C ASP A 308 -9.42 9.60 26.84
N LYS A 309 -8.69 9.01 27.78
CA LYS A 309 -8.81 7.59 28.13
C LYS A 309 -10.22 7.18 28.56
N TYR A 310 -10.98 8.05 29.23
CA TYR A 310 -12.33 7.72 29.68
C TYR A 310 -13.27 7.60 28.49
N GLU A 311 -13.29 8.62 27.63
CA GLU A 311 -14.11 8.66 26.42
C GLU A 311 -13.73 7.54 25.44
N PHE A 312 -12.44 7.30 25.24
CA PHE A 312 -11.99 6.19 24.40
C PHE A 312 -12.51 4.84 24.93
N ASN A 313 -12.39 4.58 26.24
CA ASN A 313 -12.87 3.33 26.82
C ASN A 313 -14.39 3.20 26.72
N ARG A 314 -15.15 4.30 26.86
CA ARG A 314 -16.60 4.31 26.65
C ARG A 314 -16.95 3.90 25.22
N ILE A 315 -16.30 4.49 24.23
CA ILE A 315 -16.52 4.21 22.80
C ILE A 315 -16.09 2.77 22.44
N ASN A 316 -14.90 2.35 22.85
CA ASN A 316 -14.39 1.01 22.61
C ASN A 316 -15.24 -0.08 23.31
N ASN A 317 -15.92 0.27 24.41
CA ASN A 317 -16.89 -0.63 25.04
C ASN A 317 -18.23 -0.71 24.32
N LYS A 318 -18.65 0.37 23.63
CA LYS A 318 -19.89 0.41 22.86
C LYS A 318 -19.79 -0.37 21.55
N TYR A 319 -18.67 -0.27 20.83
CA TYR A 319 -18.51 -0.82 19.48
C TYR A 319 -17.62 -2.07 19.43
N LYS A 320 -18.15 -3.19 19.92
CA LYS A 320 -17.38 -4.44 20.11
C LYS A 320 -16.98 -5.15 18.82
N LEU A 321 -17.60 -4.84 17.67
CA LEU A 321 -17.18 -5.41 16.39
C LEU A 321 -15.98 -4.69 15.77
N LEU A 322 -15.57 -3.56 16.36
CA LEU A 322 -14.51 -2.69 15.86
C LEU A 322 -13.26 -2.85 16.72
N GLN A 323 -12.12 -3.14 16.09
CA GLN A 323 -10.83 -3.12 16.76
C GLN A 323 -10.23 -1.72 16.66
N LEU A 324 -10.54 -0.87 17.66
CA LEU A 324 -10.20 0.56 17.59
C LEU A 324 -8.75 0.88 17.97
N TYR A 325 -8.07 -0.01 18.70
CA TYR A 325 -6.69 0.17 19.15
C TYR A 325 -5.98 -1.18 19.31
N LEU A 326 -4.65 -1.17 19.14
CA LEU A 326 -3.79 -2.34 19.29
C LEU A 326 -2.80 -2.13 20.46
N GLU A 327 -2.98 -2.89 21.53
CA GLU A 327 -2.05 -2.97 22.67
C GLU A 327 -1.02 -4.09 22.41
N SER A 328 0.01 -3.79 21.63
CA SER A 328 1.15 -4.68 21.37
C SER A 328 2.39 -3.85 21.08
N ASP A 329 3.53 -4.14 21.70
CA ASP A 329 4.84 -3.56 21.40
C ASP A 329 5.60 -4.35 20.33
N PHE A 330 4.99 -5.41 19.81
CA PHE A 330 5.61 -6.28 18.82
C PHE A 330 5.56 -5.65 17.43
N TYR A 331 6.71 -5.55 16.77
CA TYR A 331 6.86 -4.85 15.49
C TYR A 331 5.84 -5.28 14.43
N PHE A 332 5.72 -6.59 14.17
CA PHE A 332 4.85 -7.09 13.10
C PHE A 332 3.36 -6.89 13.40
N ASP A 333 2.95 -6.87 14.68
CA ASP A 333 1.55 -6.55 15.01
C ASP A 333 1.24 -5.10 14.64
N ASN A 334 2.18 -4.18 14.91
CA ASN A 334 2.02 -2.76 14.62
C ASN A 334 2.11 -2.45 13.12
N LEU A 335 3.00 -3.14 12.39
CA LEU A 335 3.15 -2.99 10.94
C LEU A 335 1.89 -3.38 10.17
N ASN A 336 1.20 -4.42 10.62
CA ASN A 336 -0.03 -4.91 9.99
C ASN A 336 -1.31 -4.37 10.63
N SER A 337 -1.20 -3.43 11.58
CA SER A 337 -2.35 -2.87 12.27
C SER A 337 -3.08 -1.84 11.40
N PHE A 338 -4.40 -1.96 11.36
CA PHE A 338 -5.30 -0.96 10.78
C PHE A 338 -6.17 -0.30 11.85
N ALA A 339 -5.83 -0.49 13.13
CA ALA A 339 -6.54 0.17 14.22
C ALA A 339 -6.43 1.72 14.05
N PRO A 340 -7.55 2.46 14.11
CA PRO A 340 -7.55 3.88 13.78
C PRO A 340 -6.94 4.76 14.87
N PHE A 341 -6.85 4.29 16.12
CA PHE A 341 -6.29 5.08 17.22
C PHE A 341 -4.88 4.65 17.59
N GLN A 342 -4.07 5.66 17.92
CA GLN A 342 -2.80 5.57 18.63
C GLN A 342 -2.96 6.13 20.03
N LYS A 343 -2.18 5.63 20.98
CA LYS A 343 -2.20 6.13 22.36
C LYS A 343 -0.92 6.90 22.65
N SER A 344 -1.04 8.06 23.29
CA SER A 344 0.07 8.73 23.98
C SER A 344 -0.43 9.27 25.32
N GLU A 345 0.30 8.95 26.38
CA GLU A 345 -0.10 9.20 27.76
C GLU A 345 -1.55 8.75 28.08
N ASN A 346 -2.42 9.71 28.42
CA ASN A 346 -3.82 9.51 28.77
C ASN A 346 -4.78 9.78 27.60
N ASN A 347 -4.26 10.06 26.41
CA ASN A 347 -5.07 10.39 25.24
C ASN A 347 -4.90 9.34 24.12
N TYR A 348 -5.94 9.25 23.31
CA TYR A 348 -6.02 8.46 22.10
C TYR A 348 -6.22 9.41 20.92
N TYR A 349 -5.36 9.25 19.92
CA TYR A 349 -5.28 10.12 18.75
C TYR A 349 -5.64 9.32 17.51
N SER A 350 -6.43 9.91 16.63
CA SER A 350 -6.66 9.43 15.28
C SER A 350 -6.60 10.60 14.31
N THR A 351 -6.70 10.29 13.02
CA THR A 351 -6.78 11.27 11.94
C THR A 351 -7.86 10.83 10.95
N VAL A 352 -8.36 11.77 10.14
CA VAL A 352 -9.27 11.48 9.02
C VAL A 352 -8.73 10.35 8.14
N VAL A 353 -7.43 10.39 7.84
CA VAL A 353 -6.75 9.37 7.06
C VAL A 353 -6.80 8.00 7.74
N LEU A 354 -6.44 7.88 9.02
CA LEU A 354 -6.45 6.60 9.73
C LEU A 354 -7.86 6.00 9.82
N LEU A 355 -8.89 6.85 9.98
CA LEU A 355 -10.28 6.42 9.98
C LEU A 355 -10.72 5.91 8.60
N GLN A 356 -10.36 6.58 7.51
CA GLN A 356 -10.65 6.12 6.15
C GLN A 356 -10.01 4.75 5.89
N ARG A 357 -8.72 4.57 6.23
CA ARG A 357 -8.02 3.29 6.10
C ARG A 357 -8.70 2.18 6.90
N PHE A 358 -9.10 2.49 8.13
CA PHE A 358 -9.82 1.55 8.98
C PHE A 358 -11.18 1.15 8.38
N ILE A 359 -11.93 2.09 7.81
CA ILE A 359 -13.20 1.83 7.12
C ILE A 359 -12.97 0.93 5.91
N TYR A 360 -12.02 1.28 5.02
CA TYR A 360 -11.70 0.53 3.82
C TYR A 360 -11.32 -0.91 4.17
N LYS A 361 -10.39 -1.11 5.11
CA LYS A 361 -9.98 -2.45 5.53
C LYS A 361 -11.14 -3.22 6.16
N THR A 362 -11.92 -2.59 7.04
CA THR A 362 -13.01 -3.24 7.77
C THR A 362 -14.12 -3.69 6.82
N LEU A 363 -14.54 -2.83 5.88
CA LEU A 363 -15.61 -3.14 4.94
C LEU A 363 -15.16 -4.11 3.85
N THR A 364 -13.97 -3.94 3.28
CA THR A 364 -13.40 -4.88 2.29
C THR A 364 -13.27 -6.29 2.86
N ASN A 365 -12.83 -6.44 4.11
CA ASN A 365 -12.77 -7.75 4.78
C ASN A 365 -14.14 -8.44 4.93
N LYS A 366 -15.24 -7.68 4.94
CA LYS A 366 -16.61 -8.22 5.03
C LYS A 366 -17.15 -8.54 3.65
N LEU A 367 -16.88 -7.69 2.65
CA LEU A 367 -17.19 -7.93 1.25
C LEU A 367 -16.52 -9.20 0.73
N LEU A 368 -15.24 -9.42 1.08
CA LEU A 368 -14.51 -10.63 0.71
C LEU A 368 -15.11 -11.93 1.27
N LYS A 369 -16.10 -11.87 2.18
CA LYS A 369 -16.87 -13.04 2.65
C LYS A 369 -18.18 -13.26 1.89
N ASN A 370 -18.60 -12.30 1.07
CA ASN A 370 -19.81 -12.39 0.25
C ASN A 370 -19.49 -13.12 -1.07
N ARG A 371 -20.16 -14.27 -1.29
CA ARG A 371 -19.93 -15.10 -2.47
C ARG A 371 -20.32 -14.41 -3.79
N SER A 372 -21.39 -13.64 -3.81
CA SER A 372 -21.81 -12.91 -5.02
C SER A 372 -20.79 -11.84 -5.38
N PHE A 373 -20.25 -11.15 -4.36
CA PHE A 373 -19.16 -10.20 -4.56
C PHE A 373 -17.91 -10.88 -5.14
N GLN A 374 -17.48 -12.01 -4.57
CA GLN A 374 -16.32 -12.76 -5.08
C GLN A 374 -16.47 -13.20 -6.55
N ILE A 375 -17.68 -13.56 -6.98
CA ILE A 375 -17.95 -13.93 -8.38
C ILE A 375 -17.86 -12.69 -9.27
N ASN A 376 -18.55 -11.61 -8.90
CA ASN A 376 -18.57 -10.39 -9.73
C ASN A 376 -17.20 -9.72 -9.80
N SER A 377 -16.42 -9.73 -8.71
CA SER A 377 -15.04 -9.22 -8.73
C SER A 377 -14.11 -10.08 -9.61
N GLY A 378 -14.47 -11.35 -9.85
CA GLY A 378 -13.85 -12.18 -10.89
C GLY A 378 -14.08 -11.60 -12.28
N PHE A 379 -15.34 -11.33 -12.65
CA PHE A 379 -15.67 -10.73 -13.95
C PHE A 379 -15.05 -9.35 -14.16
N VAL A 380 -15.02 -8.51 -13.12
CA VAL A 380 -14.35 -7.18 -13.21
C VAL A 380 -12.85 -7.35 -13.47
N PHE A 381 -12.23 -8.38 -12.90
CA PHE A 381 -10.83 -8.68 -13.14
C PHE A 381 -10.56 -9.21 -14.56
N GLU A 382 -11.48 -10.01 -15.11
CA GLU A 382 -11.41 -10.48 -16.51
C GLU A 382 -11.46 -9.31 -17.51
N ASP A 383 -12.31 -8.31 -17.23
CA ASP A 383 -12.39 -7.10 -18.07
C ASP A 383 -11.08 -6.29 -18.04
N ARG A 384 -10.47 -6.09 -16.86
CA ARG A 384 -9.15 -5.44 -16.73
C ARG A 384 -8.07 -6.13 -17.56
N VAL A 385 -8.03 -7.46 -17.49
CA VAL A 385 -7.08 -8.25 -18.28
C VAL A 385 -7.33 -8.07 -19.77
N SER A 386 -8.60 -8.02 -20.18
CA SER A 386 -9.00 -7.83 -21.57
C SER A 386 -8.60 -6.45 -22.12
N GLU A 387 -8.74 -5.38 -21.32
CA GLU A 387 -8.30 -4.03 -21.68
C GLU A 387 -6.80 -3.98 -21.97
N ILE A 388 -5.98 -4.50 -21.06
CA ILE A 388 -4.51 -4.55 -21.21
C ILE A 388 -4.11 -5.37 -22.45
N LEU A 389 -4.71 -6.55 -22.64
CA LEU A 389 -4.39 -7.40 -23.80
C LEU A 389 -4.75 -6.70 -25.12
N LYS A 390 -5.87 -5.99 -25.17
CA LYS A 390 -6.28 -5.21 -26.34
C LYS A 390 -5.28 -4.10 -26.66
N GLU A 391 -4.81 -3.37 -25.65
CA GLU A 391 -3.76 -2.34 -25.82
C GLU A 391 -2.44 -2.93 -26.33
N LYS A 392 -2.13 -4.17 -25.94
CA LYS A 392 -0.98 -4.94 -26.43
C LYS A 392 -1.20 -5.58 -27.81
N GLY A 393 -2.29 -5.23 -28.51
CA GLY A 393 -2.58 -5.64 -29.88
C GLY A 393 -3.14 -7.06 -30.02
N PHE A 394 -3.67 -7.66 -28.96
CA PHE A 394 -4.42 -8.91 -29.06
C PHE A 394 -5.85 -8.62 -29.53
N LEU A 395 -6.37 -9.45 -30.43
CA LEU A 395 -7.77 -9.41 -30.85
C LEU A 395 -8.61 -10.24 -29.86
N LEU A 396 -9.45 -9.56 -29.08
CA LEU A 396 -10.40 -10.24 -28.19
C LEU A 396 -11.45 -11.02 -29.00
N THR A 397 -11.78 -12.24 -28.56
CA THR A 397 -12.84 -13.05 -29.15
C THR A 397 -14.13 -12.97 -28.31
N GLU A 398 -15.28 -13.31 -28.89
CA GLU A 398 -16.55 -13.42 -28.17
C GLU A 398 -16.72 -14.79 -27.47
N ILE A 399 -15.68 -15.61 -27.41
CA ILE A 399 -15.76 -16.97 -26.88
C ILE A 399 -15.74 -16.92 -25.35
N VAL A 400 -16.94 -17.00 -24.76
CA VAL A 400 -17.13 -17.12 -23.30
C VAL A 400 -17.47 -18.55 -22.89
N ARG A 401 -18.07 -19.35 -23.79
CA ARG A 401 -18.49 -20.72 -23.50
C ARG A 401 -18.55 -21.61 -24.75
N ILE A 402 -17.95 -22.80 -24.68
CA ILE A 402 -18.04 -23.86 -25.72
C ILE A 402 -18.46 -25.17 -25.06
N ASP A 403 -19.48 -25.86 -25.59
CA ASP A 403 -19.95 -27.15 -25.08
C ASP A 403 -20.14 -27.19 -23.55
N ARG A 404 -20.76 -26.13 -23.00
CA ARG A 404 -21.00 -25.91 -21.55
C ARG A 404 -19.73 -25.75 -20.70
N ARG A 405 -18.57 -25.53 -21.32
CA ARG A 405 -17.31 -25.17 -20.65
C ARG A 405 -17.08 -23.68 -20.78
N GLU A 406 -16.84 -23.03 -19.66
CA GLU A 406 -16.51 -21.60 -19.58
C GLU A 406 -15.02 -21.39 -19.83
N PHE A 407 -14.73 -20.28 -20.52
CA PHE A 407 -13.41 -19.74 -20.78
C PHE A 407 -13.45 -18.26 -20.38
N ASP A 408 -12.41 -17.77 -19.72
CA ASP A 408 -12.40 -16.41 -19.17
C ASP A 408 -12.07 -15.40 -20.29
N VAL A 409 -10.84 -15.42 -20.81
CA VAL A 409 -10.40 -14.49 -21.87
C VAL A 409 -9.67 -15.25 -22.98
N ILE A 410 -10.29 -15.33 -24.15
CA ILE A 410 -9.68 -15.90 -25.37
C ILE A 410 -9.38 -14.79 -26.35
N THR A 411 -8.15 -14.77 -26.83
CA THR A 411 -7.67 -13.77 -27.79
C THR A 411 -6.91 -14.40 -28.94
N ILE A 412 -6.76 -13.66 -30.04
CA ILE A 412 -5.99 -14.07 -31.22
C ILE A 412 -4.91 -13.04 -31.49
N LYS A 413 -3.68 -13.50 -31.75
CA LYS A 413 -2.56 -12.66 -32.20
C LYS A 413 -1.63 -13.48 -33.07
N ASP A 414 -1.18 -12.91 -34.19
CA ASP A 414 -0.25 -13.57 -35.13
C ASP A 414 -0.66 -14.99 -35.55
N ASN A 415 -1.97 -15.17 -35.83
CA ASN A 415 -2.60 -16.46 -36.19
C ASN A 415 -2.44 -17.56 -35.12
N LYS A 416 -2.35 -17.18 -33.86
CA LYS A 416 -2.32 -18.07 -32.68
C LYS A 416 -3.41 -17.68 -31.71
N VAL A 417 -3.99 -18.67 -31.04
CA VAL A 417 -4.95 -18.44 -29.97
C VAL A 417 -4.23 -18.37 -28.63
N TYR A 418 -4.62 -17.42 -27.80
CA TYR A 418 -4.15 -17.26 -26.43
C TYR A 418 -5.34 -17.35 -25.50
N ASN A 419 -5.36 -18.40 -24.68
CA ASN A 419 -6.38 -18.62 -23.65
C ASN A 419 -5.82 -18.22 -22.29
N PHE A 420 -6.37 -17.16 -21.72
CA PHE A 420 -6.02 -16.65 -20.39
C PHE A 420 -7.10 -17.02 -19.39
N GLN A 421 -6.74 -17.81 -18.39
CA GLN A 421 -7.57 -18.07 -17.23
C GLN A 421 -7.25 -17.05 -16.14
N CYS A 422 -8.24 -16.25 -15.74
CA CYS A 422 -8.12 -15.25 -14.70
C CYS A 422 -8.38 -15.87 -13.32
N LYS A 423 -7.51 -15.57 -12.35
CA LYS A 423 -7.64 -16.03 -10.95
C LYS A 423 -7.58 -14.86 -9.98
N ASN A 424 -8.72 -14.57 -9.36
CA ASN A 424 -8.89 -13.53 -8.35
C ASN A 424 -8.82 -14.10 -6.91
N ASN A 425 -7.77 -14.85 -6.60
CA ASN A 425 -7.58 -15.41 -5.27
C ASN A 425 -6.78 -14.44 -4.40
N PHE A 426 -7.43 -13.84 -3.39
CA PHE A 426 -6.77 -12.94 -2.44
C PHE A 426 -5.67 -13.68 -1.65
N ILE A 427 -4.41 -13.29 -1.87
CA ILE A 427 -3.32 -13.52 -0.93
C ILE A 427 -2.73 -12.16 -0.57
N ASP A 428 -2.77 -11.84 0.71
CA ASP A 428 -2.06 -10.70 1.28
C ASP A 428 -0.59 -11.08 1.51
N ILE A 429 0.20 -11.21 0.43
CA ILE A 429 1.65 -11.41 0.56
C ILE A 429 2.29 -10.17 1.19
N SER A 430 1.64 -9.01 1.09
CA SER A 430 2.03 -7.76 1.75
C SER A 430 1.99 -7.81 3.28
N THR A 431 1.30 -8.77 3.89
CA THR A 431 1.29 -8.96 5.35
C THR A 431 2.63 -9.54 5.80
N VAL A 432 3.53 -8.65 6.23
CA VAL A 432 4.85 -9.01 6.73
C VAL A 432 4.72 -9.57 8.15
N SER A 433 5.08 -10.82 8.38
CA SER A 433 4.94 -11.46 9.70
C SER A 433 6.08 -12.44 10.00
N LEU A 434 6.27 -12.81 11.26
CA LEU A 434 7.25 -13.85 11.60
C LEU A 434 6.92 -15.22 10.99
N ASN A 435 5.65 -15.50 10.68
CA ASN A 435 5.22 -16.79 10.15
C ASN A 435 5.23 -16.81 8.60
N TYR A 436 6.38 -16.52 8.00
CA TYR A 436 6.59 -16.59 6.55
C TYR A 436 6.31 -18.00 5.97
N ASN A 437 6.46 -19.05 6.78
CA ASN A 437 6.12 -20.42 6.40
C ASN A 437 4.64 -20.59 6.05
N LEU A 438 3.72 -19.92 6.76
CA LEU A 438 2.30 -19.97 6.44
C LEU A 438 2.02 -19.33 5.08
N ILE A 439 2.63 -18.18 4.80
CA ILE A 439 2.47 -17.47 3.52
C ILE A 439 3.06 -18.30 2.37
N ALA A 440 4.24 -18.89 2.54
CA ALA A 440 4.83 -19.77 1.53
C ALA A 440 3.97 -21.02 1.25
N ARG A 441 3.38 -21.64 2.28
CA ARG A 441 2.43 -22.76 2.09
C ARG A 441 1.20 -22.34 1.29
N ASN A 442 0.65 -21.16 1.58
CA ASN A 442 -0.51 -20.63 0.86
C ASN A 442 -0.17 -20.32 -0.61
N ASN A 443 1.00 -19.71 -0.87
CA ASN A 443 1.52 -19.49 -2.22
C ASN A 443 1.65 -20.80 -3.00
N ASN A 444 2.37 -21.78 -2.45
CA ASN A 444 2.59 -23.08 -3.10
C ASN A 444 1.28 -23.82 -3.38
N ARG A 445 0.28 -23.67 -2.50
CA ARG A 445 -1.06 -24.22 -2.73
C ARG A 445 -1.75 -23.54 -3.93
N LEU A 446 -1.63 -22.22 -4.07
CA LEU A 446 -2.18 -21.51 -5.23
C LEU A 446 -1.43 -21.84 -6.52
N CYS A 447 -0.10 -21.90 -6.52
CA CYS A 447 0.67 -22.29 -7.71
C CYS A 447 0.21 -23.66 -8.24
N ARG A 448 0.06 -24.66 -7.35
CA ARG A 448 -0.50 -25.98 -7.72
C ARG A 448 -1.93 -25.91 -8.23
N TYR A 449 -2.75 -25.01 -7.68
CA TYR A 449 -4.12 -24.80 -8.15
C TYR A 449 -4.15 -24.18 -9.55
N TYR A 450 -3.24 -23.25 -9.84
CA TYR A 450 -3.09 -22.61 -11.15
C TYR A 450 -2.51 -23.56 -12.19
N GLU A 451 -1.51 -24.38 -11.83
CA GLU A 451 -0.98 -25.44 -12.69
C GLU A 451 -2.07 -26.45 -13.09
N LYS A 452 -2.93 -26.83 -12.14
CA LYS A 452 -4.10 -27.67 -12.45
C LYS A 452 -5.11 -26.98 -13.36
N ALA A 453 -5.24 -25.66 -13.26
CA ALA A 453 -6.09 -24.90 -14.19
C ALA A 453 -5.48 -24.91 -15.61
N LEU A 454 -4.16 -24.75 -15.75
CA LEU A 454 -3.48 -24.86 -17.05
C LEU A 454 -3.70 -26.24 -17.70
N LEU A 455 -3.46 -27.33 -16.96
CA LEU A 455 -3.68 -28.69 -17.47
C LEU A 455 -5.12 -28.91 -17.94
N LYS A 456 -6.08 -28.39 -17.17
CA LYS A 456 -7.50 -28.47 -17.50
C LYS A 456 -7.84 -27.70 -18.79
N GLU A 457 -7.17 -26.59 -19.06
CA GLU A 457 -7.37 -25.82 -20.29
C GLU A 457 -6.69 -26.47 -21.51
N GLU A 458 -5.55 -27.15 -21.32
CA GLU A 458 -4.91 -27.98 -22.35
C GLU A 458 -5.80 -29.16 -22.77
N GLU A 459 -6.42 -29.84 -21.81
CA GLU A 459 -7.40 -30.91 -22.07
C GLU A 459 -8.63 -30.42 -22.87
N ARG A 460 -8.83 -29.11 -22.97
CA ARG A 460 -9.95 -28.46 -23.66
C ARG A 460 -9.54 -27.79 -24.98
N GLU A 461 -8.27 -27.85 -25.37
CA GLU A 461 -7.77 -27.20 -26.60
C GLU A 461 -8.62 -27.52 -27.82
N TYR A 462 -9.00 -28.79 -27.99
CA TYR A 462 -9.80 -29.25 -29.13
C TYR A 462 -11.11 -28.47 -29.31
N LEU A 463 -11.71 -27.97 -28.21
CA LEU A 463 -12.93 -27.16 -28.27
C LEU A 463 -12.66 -25.81 -28.93
N ILE A 464 -11.55 -25.17 -28.54
CA ILE A 464 -11.14 -23.87 -29.06
C ILE A 464 -10.73 -24.01 -30.52
N LYS A 465 -9.95 -25.05 -30.87
CA LYS A 465 -9.53 -25.32 -32.26
C LYS A 465 -10.74 -25.48 -33.18
N LYS A 466 -11.75 -26.24 -32.74
CA LYS A 466 -12.98 -26.45 -33.50
C LYS A 466 -13.76 -25.17 -33.82
N VAL A 467 -13.71 -24.18 -32.93
CA VAL A 467 -14.45 -22.91 -33.08
C VAL A 467 -13.63 -21.85 -33.82
N THR A 468 -12.32 -21.83 -33.63
CA THR A 468 -11.42 -20.80 -34.19
C THR A 468 -10.77 -21.19 -35.51
N ASP A 469 -10.72 -22.49 -35.84
CA ASP A 469 -9.97 -23.06 -36.96
C ASP A 469 -8.45 -22.78 -36.90
N ILE A 470 -7.94 -22.48 -35.70
CA ILE A 470 -6.52 -22.20 -35.44
C ILE A 470 -5.91 -23.35 -34.63
N GLU A 471 -4.81 -23.92 -35.13
CA GLU A 471 -4.15 -25.09 -34.53
C GLU A 471 -3.20 -24.75 -33.37
N GLU A 472 -2.58 -23.57 -33.39
CA GLU A 472 -1.64 -23.17 -32.35
C GLU A 472 -2.37 -22.42 -31.22
N ILE A 473 -2.38 -23.02 -30.03
CA ILE A 473 -2.99 -22.47 -28.83
C ILE A 473 -1.93 -22.39 -27.72
N LYS A 474 -1.90 -21.25 -27.01
CA LYS A 474 -1.10 -21.09 -25.79
C LYS A 474 -2.03 -20.79 -24.62
N HIS A 475 -1.84 -21.47 -23.49
CA HIS A 475 -2.63 -21.22 -22.27
C HIS A 475 -1.80 -20.55 -21.19
N PHE A 476 -2.44 -19.59 -20.53
CA PHE A 476 -1.87 -18.81 -19.44
C PHE A 476 -2.87 -18.72 -18.28
N VAL A 477 -2.36 -18.51 -17.09
CA VAL A 477 -3.13 -18.09 -15.93
C VAL A 477 -2.68 -16.68 -15.58
N VAL A 478 -3.63 -15.75 -15.44
CA VAL A 478 -3.35 -14.40 -14.93
C VAL A 478 -3.85 -14.32 -13.49
N SER A 479 -2.93 -14.09 -12.54
CA SER A 479 -3.25 -13.98 -11.11
C SER A 479 -3.42 -12.50 -10.74
N ARG A 480 -4.58 -12.13 -10.18
CA ARG A 480 -4.83 -10.76 -9.73
C ARG A 480 -3.85 -10.34 -8.64
N PHE A 481 -3.75 -11.16 -7.60
CA PHE A 481 -2.79 -10.98 -6.51
C PHE A 481 -1.51 -11.73 -6.88
N PRO A 482 -0.32 -11.12 -6.77
CA PRO A 482 0.87 -11.76 -7.31
C PRO A 482 1.22 -13.01 -6.51
N VAL A 483 1.76 -14.00 -7.20
CA VAL A 483 2.26 -15.26 -6.66
C VAL A 483 3.72 -15.44 -7.05
N ILE A 484 4.45 -16.20 -6.23
CA ILE A 484 5.85 -16.54 -6.46
C ILE A 484 5.89 -17.88 -7.18
N SER A 485 6.30 -17.87 -8.45
CA SER A 485 6.34 -19.06 -9.30
C SER A 485 7.45 -18.97 -10.35
N ARG A 486 8.02 -20.12 -10.73
CA ARG A 486 8.91 -20.25 -11.91
C ARG A 486 8.15 -20.60 -13.19
N ASN A 487 6.87 -20.93 -13.09
CA ASN A 487 6.06 -21.26 -14.25
C ASN A 487 5.73 -19.98 -15.03
N SER A 488 6.39 -19.77 -16.16
CA SER A 488 6.19 -18.59 -17.04
C SER A 488 4.78 -18.47 -17.62
N ARG A 489 3.96 -19.52 -17.51
CA ARG A 489 2.55 -19.49 -17.91
C ARG A 489 1.62 -18.98 -16.82
N ILE A 490 2.15 -18.67 -15.63
CA ILE A 490 1.44 -17.98 -14.56
C ILE A 490 1.96 -16.53 -14.53
N ILE A 491 1.13 -15.60 -14.97
CA ILE A 491 1.46 -14.18 -15.10
C ILE A 491 0.80 -13.43 -13.95
N ASN A 492 1.54 -12.63 -13.20
CA ASN A 492 0.94 -11.73 -12.22
C ASN A 492 0.35 -10.52 -12.95
N PHE A 493 -0.82 -10.05 -12.52
CA PHE A 493 -1.51 -8.96 -13.22
C PHE A 493 -0.67 -7.68 -13.34
N ASN A 494 0.08 -7.33 -12.30
CA ASN A 494 1.02 -6.19 -12.26
C ASN A 494 2.25 -6.33 -13.18
N GLU A 495 2.41 -7.50 -13.81
CA GLU A 495 3.46 -7.80 -14.79
C GLU A 495 2.87 -7.98 -16.20
N LEU A 496 1.54 -7.96 -16.35
CA LEU A 496 0.88 -8.20 -17.64
C LEU A 496 1.19 -7.11 -18.68
N ASP A 497 1.26 -5.85 -18.25
CA ASP A 497 1.65 -4.73 -19.11
C ASP A 497 3.06 -4.91 -19.67
N ASP A 498 3.98 -5.42 -18.86
CA ASP A 498 5.38 -5.67 -19.23
C ASP A 498 5.58 -7.05 -19.88
N TRP A 499 4.59 -7.94 -19.82
CA TRP A 499 4.72 -9.32 -20.28
C TRP A 499 4.92 -9.39 -21.80
N THR A 500 5.92 -10.17 -22.21
CA THR A 500 6.23 -10.44 -23.63
C THR A 500 6.04 -11.92 -23.96
N LEU A 501 5.93 -12.20 -25.25
CA LEU A 501 5.63 -13.54 -25.79
C LEU A 501 6.84 -14.48 -25.88
N ASP A 502 8.00 -14.02 -25.42
CA ASP A 502 9.31 -14.66 -25.59
C ASP A 502 9.55 -15.86 -24.67
#